data_AF-A0A378X407-F1
#
_entry.id   AF-A0A378X407-F1
#
_cell.length_a   1.000
_cell.length_b   1.000
_cell.length_c   1.000
_cell.angle_alpha   90.00
_cell.angle_beta   90.00
_cell.angle_gamma   90.00
#
_symmetry.space_group_name_H-M   'P 1'
#
loop_
_entity.id
_entity.type
_entity.pdbx_description
1 polymer ?
#
loop_
_entity_poly.entity_id
_entity_poly.type
_entity_poly.pdbx_seq_one_letter_code
_entity_poly.pdbx_strand_id
1 'polypeptide(L)'
;MTIHTGTRKTRHPRTTAVAGIRVLTPQARAEAETAAGGRGLAAVRARWVLSSDDHRRANAARKAEDSVRDGFDVPVASLTDRGYRGVGGGRATVVAATPEWRATTVQVAGLWPFAVGATAPIVGCPVGSHFVTGAPVHFDPMSWFARGFITAPIAFVLALNGFGKSSLIRRLATGAVAAGETVLCMGDTKPDYRDLVEALGGQVVDLGYGHGSINPLAVGALGSIIDRLPDTDQRRQVAARVEAGQVNIVAGLIELVRGSRVADYEEALIAAGLRELYSPAGGFTPARPPRLSDLLATISGGAQRLRQFAEEDDDVAFRAATKVLRRSLRAVIEGPWGQVFDRQTSTPLDLNSPAVCIDVSRIPEGDTKLLAAVLMVCWSEGFGAVAAAHALADAGLAPPRTFEVVMDEIWRVLGAGEFMVDRVDALTRLNRPLGTGLIMCSHTIKDLAAFDSPAAQAKALGFFERARAKIIGPVGPEEIERLRAAVSITDTEKLLVTSWAAPRPPTDDHLDNTGVRETPPGTGCFLLKTGEADAPGIPFRMTFTPTERARDIHNTNRRFSHLTGGNNDLPRL
;
A
#
# COMPACT_ATOMS: atom_id res chain seq x y z
N MET A 1 -34.15 88.61 43.50
CA MET A 1 -34.32 87.16 43.67
C MET A 1 -34.08 86.54 42.30
N THR A 2 -32.86 86.07 42.04
CA THR A 2 -32.44 85.59 40.71
C THR A 2 -31.76 84.25 40.93
N ILE A 3 -32.41 83.19 40.44
CA ILE A 3 -32.04 81.79 40.68
C ILE A 3 -30.92 81.41 39.71
N HIS A 4 -29.77 80.98 40.24
CA HIS A 4 -28.70 80.36 39.46
C HIS A 4 -29.01 78.89 39.23
N THR A 5 -29.30 78.52 37.98
CA THR A 5 -29.47 77.14 37.51
C THR A 5 -28.10 76.54 37.21
N GLY A 6 -27.60 75.69 38.11
CA GLY A 6 -26.40 74.88 37.87
C GLY A 6 -26.68 73.74 36.88
N THR A 7 -25.93 73.69 35.79
CA THR A 7 -25.94 72.61 34.80
C THR A 7 -25.29 71.34 35.37
N ARG A 8 -26.09 70.28 35.53
CA ARG A 8 -25.66 68.95 35.99
C ARG A 8 -24.91 68.25 34.84
N LYS A 9 -23.60 68.02 34.95
CA LYS A 9 -22.81 67.20 34.01
C LYS A 9 -23.40 65.78 33.95
N THR A 10 -23.87 65.36 32.78
CA THR A 10 -24.33 63.98 32.50
C THR A 10 -23.12 63.04 32.53
N ARG A 11 -23.08 62.11 33.49
CA ARG A 11 -22.05 61.05 33.55
C ARG A 11 -22.38 59.99 32.51
N HIS A 12 -21.55 59.88 31.47
CA HIS A 12 -21.65 58.75 30.54
C HIS A 12 -21.31 57.42 31.24
N PRO A 13 -22.00 56.32 30.90
CA PRO A 13 -21.71 55.01 31.47
C PRO A 13 -20.32 54.54 31.06
N ARG A 14 -19.55 54.06 32.05
CA ARG A 14 -18.15 53.67 31.89
C ARG A 14 -17.96 52.30 31.21
N THR A 15 -19.04 51.52 31.10
CA THR A 15 -19.06 50.18 30.51
C THR A 15 -20.29 49.99 29.63
N THR A 16 -20.16 49.19 28.57
CA THR A 16 -21.25 48.72 27.70
C THR A 16 -21.31 47.18 27.71
N ALA A 17 -22.44 46.59 27.32
CA ALA A 17 -22.60 45.14 27.24
C ALA A 17 -22.43 44.66 25.79
N VAL A 18 -21.52 43.72 25.55
CA VAL A 18 -21.30 43.05 24.26
C VAL A 18 -21.51 41.55 24.48
N ALA A 19 -22.43 40.92 23.74
CA ALA A 19 -22.83 39.51 23.93
C ALA A 19 -23.19 39.15 25.41
N GLY A 20 -23.70 40.13 26.16
CA GLY A 20 -24.03 39.98 27.59
C GLY A 20 -22.84 40.08 28.56
N ILE A 21 -21.63 40.38 28.07
CA ILE A 21 -20.41 40.61 28.88
C ILE A 21 -20.14 42.12 28.97
N ARG A 22 -19.81 42.62 30.17
CA ARG A 22 -19.57 44.06 30.42
C ARG A 22 -18.12 44.46 30.07
N VAL A 23 -17.97 45.23 29.01
CA VAL A 23 -16.69 45.79 28.52
C VAL A 23 -16.67 47.31 28.69
N LEU A 24 -15.50 47.94 28.72
CA LEU A 24 -15.34 49.39 28.76
C LEU A 24 -15.87 50.04 27.49
N THR A 25 -16.50 51.20 27.64
CA THR A 25 -16.87 52.03 26.49
C THR A 25 -15.61 52.54 25.77
N PRO A 26 -15.68 52.83 24.45
CA PRO A 26 -14.51 53.32 23.70
C PRO A 26 -13.82 54.52 24.35
N GLN A 27 -14.61 55.47 24.87
CA GLN A 27 -14.10 56.64 25.59
C GLN A 27 -13.38 56.26 26.91
N ALA A 28 -13.99 55.42 27.74
CA ALA A 28 -13.41 55.00 29.02
C ALA A 28 -12.15 54.13 28.84
N ARG A 29 -12.04 53.42 27.70
CA ARG A 29 -10.85 52.66 27.32
C ARG A 29 -9.72 53.58 26.85
N ALA A 30 -10.02 54.56 25.99
CA ALA A 30 -9.02 55.55 25.54
C ALA A 30 -8.44 56.37 26.71
N GLU A 31 -9.27 56.72 27.70
CA GLU A 31 -8.82 57.35 28.95
C GLU A 31 -7.87 56.43 29.75
N ALA A 32 -8.18 55.12 29.81
CA ALA A 32 -7.33 54.15 30.48
C ALA A 32 -6.02 53.88 29.73
N GLU A 33 -6.03 53.89 28.39
CA GLU A 33 -4.82 53.78 27.54
C GLU A 33 -3.89 54.98 27.74
N THR A 34 -4.46 56.20 27.78
CA THR A 34 -3.71 57.42 28.08
C THR A 34 -3.09 57.37 29.49
N ALA A 35 -3.86 56.91 30.49
CA ALA A 35 -3.37 56.78 31.86
C ALA A 35 -2.34 55.64 32.04
N ALA A 36 -2.39 54.60 31.21
CA ALA A 36 -1.45 53.47 31.25
C ALA A 36 -0.03 53.84 30.79
N GLY A 37 0.11 54.87 29.94
CA GLY A 37 1.38 55.41 29.46
C GLY A 37 2.19 56.20 30.50
N GLY A 38 1.59 56.52 31.66
CA GLY A 38 2.27 57.22 32.76
C GLY A 38 3.19 56.34 33.62
N ARG A 39 3.77 56.95 34.66
CA ARG A 39 4.56 56.27 35.70
C ARG A 39 3.81 56.30 37.04
N GLY A 40 3.96 55.25 37.86
CA GLY A 40 3.37 55.14 39.19
C GLY A 40 2.12 54.24 39.30
N LEU A 41 1.53 54.18 40.50
CA LEU A 41 0.43 53.25 40.84
C LEU A 41 -0.83 53.45 39.99
N ALA A 42 -1.11 54.68 39.55
CA ALA A 42 -2.24 54.98 38.68
C ALA A 42 -2.09 54.34 37.29
N ALA A 43 -0.87 54.35 36.73
CA ALA A 43 -0.57 53.71 35.46
C ALA A 43 -0.63 52.17 35.56
N VAL A 44 -0.17 51.60 36.67
CA VAL A 44 -0.28 50.14 36.93
C VAL A 44 -1.76 49.73 37.02
N ARG A 45 -2.59 50.49 37.74
CA ARG A 45 -4.05 50.24 37.79
C ARG A 45 -4.70 50.36 36.42
N ALA A 46 -4.29 51.34 35.61
CA ALA A 46 -4.82 51.52 34.26
C ALA A 46 -4.47 50.33 33.34
N ARG A 47 -3.23 49.82 33.39
CA ARG A 47 -2.83 48.60 32.66
C ARG A 47 -3.62 47.37 33.10
N TRP A 48 -3.87 47.20 34.40
CA TRP A 48 -4.68 46.09 34.91
C TRP A 48 -6.14 46.18 34.45
N VAL A 49 -6.71 47.39 34.42
CA VAL A 49 -8.06 47.64 33.90
C VAL A 49 -8.16 47.34 32.40
N LEU A 50 -7.14 47.69 31.61
CA LEU A 50 -7.08 47.37 30.18
C LEU A 50 -6.96 45.87 29.93
N SER A 51 -6.06 45.18 30.63
CA SER A 51 -5.92 43.72 30.55
C SER A 51 -7.23 43.01 30.93
N SER A 52 -7.92 43.46 31.99
CA SER A 52 -9.24 42.92 32.32
C SER A 52 -10.29 43.21 31.25
N ASP A 53 -10.21 44.32 30.53
CA ASP A 53 -11.14 44.63 29.43
C ASP A 53 -10.86 43.79 28.19
N ASP A 54 -9.59 43.56 27.86
CA ASP A 54 -9.16 42.71 26.75
C ASP A 54 -9.65 41.27 26.91
N HIS A 55 -9.49 40.70 28.10
CA HIS A 55 -10.03 39.36 28.39
C HIS A 55 -11.55 39.30 28.25
N ARG A 56 -12.28 40.35 28.66
CA ARG A 56 -13.74 40.40 28.53
C ARG A 56 -14.19 40.54 27.08
N ARG A 57 -13.45 41.29 26.27
CA ARG A 57 -13.71 41.41 24.82
C ARG A 57 -13.43 40.10 24.09
N ALA A 58 -12.35 39.41 24.43
CA ALA A 58 -12.07 38.08 23.89
C ALA A 58 -13.18 37.07 24.23
N ASN A 59 -13.67 37.07 25.49
CA ASN A 59 -14.80 36.23 25.88
C ASN A 59 -16.11 36.63 25.19
N ALA A 60 -16.33 37.93 24.94
CA ALA A 60 -17.51 38.41 24.21
C ALA A 60 -17.50 38.01 22.73
N ALA A 61 -16.33 38.02 22.09
CA ALA A 61 -16.15 37.54 20.72
C ALA A 61 -16.43 36.03 20.62
N ARG A 62 -15.79 35.22 21.47
CA ARG A 62 -16.03 33.76 21.52
C ARG A 62 -17.49 33.41 21.80
N LYS A 63 -18.15 34.14 22.69
CA LYS A 63 -19.58 33.90 23.00
C LYS A 63 -20.50 34.24 21.83
N ALA A 64 -20.11 35.18 20.97
CA ALA A 64 -20.86 35.46 19.75
C ALA A 64 -20.71 34.30 18.74
N GLU A 65 -19.52 33.71 18.66
CA GLU A 65 -19.22 32.52 17.84
C GLU A 65 -19.88 31.23 18.37
N ASP A 66 -19.87 31.01 19.70
CA ASP A 66 -20.45 29.85 20.41
C ASP A 66 -22.00 29.83 20.40
N SER A 67 -22.67 30.73 19.66
CA SER A 67 -24.13 30.83 19.61
C SER A 67 -24.80 29.73 18.76
N VAL A 68 -24.02 28.79 18.22
CA VAL A 68 -24.51 27.60 17.52
C VAL A 68 -24.98 26.56 18.54
N ARG A 69 -26.28 26.23 18.53
CA ARG A 69 -26.82 25.12 19.33
C ARG A 69 -26.33 23.78 18.75
N ASP A 70 -25.56 23.05 19.55
CA ASP A 70 -25.07 21.68 19.30
C ASP A 70 -26.21 20.60 19.31
N GLY A 71 -27.48 21.00 19.39
CA GLY A 71 -28.60 20.06 19.31
C GLY A 71 -28.76 19.08 20.49
N PHE A 72 -27.92 19.15 21.52
CA PHE A 72 -28.07 18.36 22.76
C PHE A 72 -28.93 19.06 23.82
N ASP A 73 -29.71 18.27 24.58
CA ASP A 73 -30.59 18.74 25.67
C ASP A 73 -29.83 19.12 26.97
N VAL A 74 -28.50 18.98 26.98
CA VAL A 74 -27.68 19.31 28.16
C VAL A 74 -27.25 20.78 28.09
N PRO A 75 -27.45 21.59 29.14
CA PRO A 75 -27.02 22.97 29.15
C PRO A 75 -25.49 23.05 29.10
N VAL A 76 -24.97 23.54 27.96
CA VAL A 76 -23.54 23.82 27.77
C VAL A 76 -23.10 24.87 28.81
N ALA A 77 -21.87 24.72 29.33
CA ALA A 77 -21.30 25.68 30.27
C ALA A 77 -21.33 27.08 29.66
N SER A 78 -21.90 28.05 30.39
CA SER A 78 -22.05 29.42 29.86
C SER A 78 -20.73 30.19 29.98
N LEU A 79 -20.29 30.80 28.87
CA LEU A 79 -19.14 31.70 28.88
C LEU A 79 -19.49 33.02 29.58
N THR A 80 -18.73 33.36 30.63
CA THR A 80 -18.88 34.59 31.43
C THR A 80 -17.70 35.54 31.22
N ASP A 81 -17.75 36.70 31.88
CA ASP A 81 -16.68 37.70 31.87
C ASP A 81 -15.33 37.16 32.40
N ARG A 82 -15.35 36.02 33.10
CA ARG A 82 -14.18 35.38 33.71
C ARG A 82 -13.99 33.91 33.28
N GLY A 83 -14.57 33.50 32.14
CA GLY A 83 -14.48 32.12 31.61
C GLY A 83 -15.78 31.31 31.76
N TYR A 84 -15.74 30.04 31.40
CA TYR A 84 -16.89 29.12 31.45
C TYR A 84 -17.29 28.83 32.89
N ARG A 85 -18.60 28.85 33.15
CA ARG A 85 -19.18 28.55 34.47
C ARG A 85 -20.00 27.26 34.42
N GLY A 86 -19.68 26.31 35.29
CA GLY A 86 -20.44 25.08 35.54
C GLY A 86 -21.14 25.07 36.91
N VAL A 87 -22.09 24.15 37.08
CA VAL A 87 -22.75 23.91 38.38
C VAL A 87 -21.74 23.33 39.36
N GLY A 88 -21.65 23.87 40.58
CA GLY A 88 -20.76 23.37 41.65
C GLY A 88 -19.25 23.65 41.46
N GLY A 89 -18.84 24.33 40.38
CA GLY A 89 -17.43 24.56 40.04
C GLY A 89 -16.98 26.03 40.01
N GLY A 90 -15.66 26.23 39.91
CA GLY A 90 -15.03 27.52 39.63
C GLY A 90 -15.25 28.00 38.19
N ARG A 91 -14.51 29.03 37.77
CA ARG A 91 -14.52 29.51 36.38
C ARG A 91 -13.22 29.11 35.69
N ALA A 92 -13.32 28.56 34.48
CA ALA A 92 -12.16 28.15 33.68
C ALA A 92 -12.19 28.82 32.31
N THR A 93 -11.07 29.42 31.89
CA THR A 93 -10.92 30.04 30.56
C THR A 93 -10.57 29.03 29.48
N VAL A 94 -10.03 27.87 29.87
CA VAL A 94 -9.68 26.74 29.01
C VAL A 94 -10.19 25.49 29.70
N VAL A 95 -11.02 24.71 29.02
CA VAL A 95 -11.32 23.34 29.43
C VAL A 95 -10.17 22.50 28.88
N ALA A 96 -9.29 22.02 29.76
CA ALA A 96 -8.21 21.14 29.33
C ALA A 96 -8.82 19.86 28.73
N ALA A 97 -8.29 19.41 27.59
CA ALA A 97 -8.63 18.09 27.07
C ALA A 97 -8.24 17.06 28.14
N THR A 98 -9.25 16.42 28.72
CA THR A 98 -9.00 15.36 29.71
C THR A 98 -8.26 14.23 29.01
N PRO A 99 -7.21 13.64 29.62
CA PRO A 99 -6.61 12.43 29.08
C PRO A 99 -7.69 11.37 28.91
N GLU A 100 -7.75 10.77 27.72
CA GLU A 100 -8.70 9.72 27.41
C GLU A 100 -8.25 8.41 28.06
N TRP A 101 -9.08 7.87 28.95
CA TRP A 101 -8.84 6.59 29.61
C TRP A 101 -9.89 5.59 29.13
N ARG A 102 -9.44 4.44 28.62
CA ARG A 102 -10.32 3.35 28.19
C ARG A 102 -10.30 2.21 29.20
N ALA A 103 -11.48 1.72 29.55
CA ALA A 103 -11.70 0.49 30.29
C ALA A 103 -12.84 -0.30 29.63
N THR A 104 -12.94 -1.60 29.91
CA THR A 104 -14.04 -2.42 29.38
C THR A 104 -15.36 -2.02 30.05
N THR A 105 -16.51 -2.26 29.40
CA THR A 105 -17.83 -2.06 30.02
C THR A 105 -18.07 -2.96 31.25
N VAL A 106 -17.23 -3.99 31.41
CA VAL A 106 -17.15 -4.82 32.63
C VAL A 106 -16.57 -4.02 33.80
N GLN A 107 -15.58 -3.15 33.55
CA GLN A 107 -14.87 -2.38 34.57
C GLN A 107 -15.47 -0.99 34.81
N VAL A 108 -16.01 -0.36 33.77
CA VAL A 108 -16.67 0.94 33.84
C VAL A 108 -18.09 0.78 33.35
N ALA A 109 -19.04 0.73 34.28
CA ALA A 109 -20.46 0.62 33.98
C ALA A 109 -20.93 1.87 33.22
N GLY A 110 -21.31 1.71 31.97
CA GLY A 110 -21.85 2.78 31.12
C GLY A 110 -22.58 2.20 29.91
N LEU A 111 -23.64 2.88 29.47
CA LEU A 111 -24.32 2.57 28.22
C LEU A 111 -23.37 2.91 27.06
N TRP A 112 -23.19 2.01 26.09
CA TRP A 112 -22.42 2.27 24.86
C TRP A 112 -23.40 2.56 23.71
N PRO A 113 -23.83 3.81 23.47
CA PRO A 113 -24.88 4.14 22.53
C PRO A 113 -24.45 4.04 21.05
N PHE A 114 -23.15 3.81 20.79
CA PHE A 114 -22.65 3.69 19.44
C PHE A 114 -22.87 2.28 18.89
N ALA A 115 -23.94 2.13 18.11
CA ALA A 115 -24.20 0.99 17.23
C ALA A 115 -23.26 0.98 16.00
N VAL A 116 -22.00 1.45 16.15
CA VAL A 116 -21.01 1.36 15.07
C VAL A 116 -20.52 -0.08 15.06
N GLY A 117 -21.04 -0.83 14.09
CA GLY A 117 -20.80 -2.24 13.90
C GLY A 117 -19.32 -2.59 13.69
N ALA A 118 -18.97 -3.77 14.21
CA ALA A 118 -17.70 -4.47 14.12
C ALA A 118 -16.52 -3.82 14.86
N THR A 119 -16.36 -4.19 16.13
CA THR A 119 -15.02 -4.24 16.73
C THR A 119 -14.12 -5.08 15.82
N ALA A 120 -13.02 -4.50 15.34
CA ALA A 120 -12.05 -5.25 14.56
C ALA A 120 -11.46 -6.38 15.42
N PRO A 121 -11.36 -7.61 14.90
CA PRO A 121 -10.72 -8.69 15.64
C PRO A 121 -9.24 -8.35 15.88
N ILE A 122 -8.76 -8.65 17.09
CA ILE A 122 -7.36 -8.50 17.49
C ILE A 122 -6.61 -9.78 17.10
N VAL A 123 -6.64 -10.11 15.80
CA VAL A 123 -5.99 -11.29 15.23
C VAL A 123 -5.05 -10.82 14.13
N GLY A 124 -3.80 -11.28 14.19
CA GLY A 124 -2.80 -11.03 13.17
C GLY A 124 -1.88 -9.85 13.47
N CYS A 125 -1.30 -9.26 12.43
CA CYS A 125 -0.38 -8.12 12.53
C CYS A 125 -1.10 -6.86 13.05
N PRO A 126 -0.60 -6.15 14.08
CA PRO A 126 -1.16 -4.86 14.48
C PRO A 126 -0.99 -3.82 13.36
N VAL A 127 -2.07 -3.42 12.70
CA VAL A 127 -2.02 -2.47 11.58
C VAL A 127 -2.23 -1.02 12.01
N GLY A 128 -3.00 -0.80 13.09
CA GLY A 128 -3.23 0.55 13.61
C GLY A 128 -4.38 0.62 14.60
N SER A 129 -4.99 1.80 14.71
CA SER A 129 -6.15 2.05 15.54
C SER A 129 -7.38 2.35 14.67
N HIS A 130 -8.52 1.81 15.03
CA HIS A 130 -9.80 2.05 14.37
C HIS A 130 -10.06 3.55 14.31
N PHE A 131 -10.42 4.06 13.13
CA PHE A 131 -10.48 5.49 12.86
C PHE A 131 -11.49 6.24 13.74
N VAL A 132 -12.66 5.63 13.97
CA VAL A 132 -13.73 6.20 14.81
C VAL A 132 -13.52 5.91 16.30
N THR A 133 -13.33 4.64 16.67
CA THR A 133 -13.34 4.22 18.07
C THR A 133 -11.96 4.24 18.74
N GLY A 134 -10.87 4.33 17.98
CA GLY A 134 -9.50 4.18 18.51
C GLY A 134 -9.16 2.77 19.02
N ALA A 135 -10.03 1.76 18.82
CA ALA A 135 -9.72 0.37 19.18
C ALA A 135 -8.55 -0.19 18.36
N PRO A 136 -7.72 -1.08 18.90
CA PRO A 136 -6.65 -1.69 18.11
C PRO A 136 -7.23 -2.51 16.96
N VAL A 137 -6.61 -2.41 15.78
CA VAL A 137 -6.97 -3.18 14.58
C VAL A 137 -5.78 -4.04 14.21
N HIS A 138 -6.02 -5.34 14.09
CA HIS A 138 -5.02 -6.30 13.66
C HIS A 138 -5.50 -6.96 12.38
N PHE A 139 -4.61 -7.12 11.42
CA PHE A 139 -4.89 -7.73 10.14
C PHE A 139 -3.62 -8.24 9.49
N ASP A 140 -3.65 -9.50 9.05
CA ASP A 140 -2.82 -10.02 7.97
C ASP A 140 -3.61 -11.13 7.25
N PRO A 141 -3.36 -11.38 5.96
CA PRO A 141 -4.17 -12.30 5.17
C PRO A 141 -4.11 -13.74 5.71
N MET A 142 -2.94 -14.18 6.13
CA MET A 142 -2.72 -15.56 6.57
C MET A 142 -3.45 -15.87 7.89
N SER A 143 -3.28 -15.03 8.90
CA SER A 143 -3.91 -15.19 10.21
C SER A 143 -5.43 -15.11 10.13
N TRP A 144 -5.96 -14.21 9.30
CA TRP A 144 -7.41 -14.11 9.10
C TRP A 144 -7.98 -15.29 8.34
N PHE A 145 -7.24 -15.82 7.36
CA PHE A 145 -7.59 -17.06 6.67
C PHE A 145 -7.57 -18.27 7.62
N ALA A 146 -6.49 -18.42 8.41
CA ALA A 146 -6.34 -19.50 9.39
C ALA A 146 -7.43 -19.49 10.48
N ARG A 147 -7.98 -18.32 10.82
CA ARG A 147 -9.12 -18.16 11.72
C ARG A 147 -10.50 -18.28 11.05
N GLY A 148 -10.55 -18.41 9.73
CA GLY A 148 -11.80 -18.53 8.97
C GLY A 148 -12.55 -17.21 8.77
N PHE A 149 -11.91 -16.06 8.97
CA PHE A 149 -12.52 -14.75 8.70
C PHE A 149 -12.59 -14.41 7.21
N ILE A 150 -11.66 -14.96 6.42
CA ILE A 150 -11.65 -14.87 4.96
C ILE A 150 -11.46 -16.27 4.36
N THR A 151 -11.98 -16.49 3.15
CA THR A 151 -11.96 -17.80 2.48
C THR A 151 -10.71 -18.06 1.66
N ALA A 152 -9.84 -17.05 1.49
CA ALA A 152 -8.54 -17.17 0.86
C ALA A 152 -7.62 -16.07 1.41
N PRO A 153 -6.31 -16.34 1.60
CA PRO A 153 -5.36 -15.38 2.16
C PRO A 153 -4.88 -14.37 1.10
N ILE A 154 -5.81 -13.75 0.37
CA ILE A 154 -5.51 -12.80 -0.70
C ILE A 154 -6.01 -11.41 -0.31
N ALA A 155 -5.10 -10.44 -0.24
CA ALA A 155 -5.39 -9.04 0.00
C ALA A 155 -5.07 -8.18 -1.23
N PHE A 156 -5.90 -7.18 -1.48
CA PHE A 156 -5.67 -6.16 -2.49
C PHE A 156 -5.60 -4.79 -1.84
N VAL A 157 -4.50 -4.05 -2.05
CA VAL A 157 -4.26 -2.72 -1.49
C VAL A 157 -4.37 -1.67 -2.58
N LEU A 158 -5.27 -0.71 -2.40
CA LEU A 158 -5.48 0.43 -3.30
C LEU A 158 -5.32 1.73 -2.55
N ALA A 159 -4.39 2.58 -2.94
CA ALA A 159 -4.27 3.93 -2.41
C ALA A 159 -3.51 4.85 -3.38
N LEU A 160 -3.89 6.12 -3.40
CA LEU A 160 -3.15 7.15 -4.11
C LEU A 160 -1.69 7.25 -3.62
N ASN A 161 -0.81 7.70 -4.50
CA ASN A 161 0.59 7.93 -4.18
C ASN A 161 0.75 8.89 -3.00
N GLY A 162 1.63 8.56 -2.06
CA GLY A 162 1.95 9.41 -0.91
C GLY A 162 1.04 9.25 0.32
N PHE A 163 0.01 8.40 0.27
CA PHE A 163 -0.91 8.18 1.41
C PHE A 163 -0.56 6.97 2.30
N GLY A 164 0.62 6.37 2.10
CA GLY A 164 1.15 5.33 2.99
C GLY A 164 0.94 3.87 2.55
N LYS A 165 0.59 3.61 1.28
CA LYS A 165 0.47 2.25 0.68
C LYS A 165 1.66 1.35 1.05
N SER A 166 2.87 1.73 0.63
CA SER A 166 4.11 0.97 0.87
C SER A 166 4.44 0.87 2.36
N SER A 167 4.05 1.86 3.17
CA SER A 167 4.25 1.81 4.62
C SER A 167 3.35 0.78 5.30
N LEU A 168 2.09 0.65 4.87
CA LEU A 168 1.20 -0.41 5.33
C LEU A 168 1.70 -1.80 4.91
N ILE A 169 2.12 -1.97 3.66
CA ILE A 169 2.64 -3.25 3.17
C ILE A 169 3.90 -3.66 3.93
N ARG A 170 4.81 -2.71 4.18
CA ARG A 170 6.00 -2.97 5.03
C ARG A 170 5.64 -3.42 6.44
N ARG A 171 4.58 -2.85 7.03
CA ARG A 171 4.08 -3.28 8.34
C ARG A 171 3.53 -4.71 8.30
N LEU A 172 2.73 -5.03 7.28
CA LEU A 172 2.22 -6.40 7.07
C LEU A 172 3.37 -7.39 6.87
N ALA A 173 4.36 -7.05 6.03
CA ALA A 173 5.56 -7.86 5.81
C ALA A 173 6.36 -8.08 7.11
N THR A 174 6.55 -7.03 7.91
CA THR A 174 7.22 -7.13 9.22
C THR A 174 6.43 -8.05 10.16
N GLY A 175 5.10 -7.92 10.18
CA GLY A 175 4.20 -8.79 10.95
C GLY A 175 4.27 -10.24 10.51
N ALA A 176 4.29 -10.51 9.20
CA ALA A 176 4.41 -11.85 8.64
C ALA A 176 5.74 -12.51 9.04
N VAL A 177 6.86 -11.80 8.92
CA VAL A 177 8.17 -12.30 9.42
C VAL A 177 8.13 -12.58 10.92
N ALA A 178 7.53 -11.68 11.72
CA ALA A 178 7.38 -11.89 13.16
C ALA A 178 6.47 -13.09 13.51
N ALA A 179 5.51 -13.43 12.64
CA ALA A 179 4.66 -14.61 12.75
C ALA A 179 5.35 -15.90 12.28
N GLY A 180 6.60 -15.83 11.79
CA GLY A 180 7.37 -16.97 11.29
C GLY A 180 7.16 -17.27 9.81
N GLU A 181 6.48 -16.39 9.07
CA GLU A 181 6.30 -16.51 7.64
C GLU A 181 7.53 -16.00 6.88
N THR A 182 7.72 -16.50 5.66
CA THR A 182 8.79 -16.03 4.77
C THR A 182 8.22 -15.07 3.73
N VAL A 183 8.68 -13.82 3.76
CA VAL A 183 8.15 -12.76 2.88
C VAL A 183 8.92 -12.71 1.58
N LEU A 184 8.20 -12.66 0.45
CA LEU A 184 8.77 -12.54 -0.89
C LEU A 184 8.25 -11.27 -1.57
N CYS A 185 9.08 -10.22 -1.59
CA CYS A 185 8.82 -8.97 -2.31
C CYS A 185 9.35 -9.09 -3.75
N MET A 186 8.47 -9.49 -4.67
CA MET A 186 8.86 -9.91 -6.01
C MET A 186 8.70 -8.75 -7.00
N GLY A 187 9.81 -8.09 -7.33
CA GLY A 187 9.82 -7.01 -8.31
C GLY A 187 9.60 -5.61 -7.70
N ASP A 188 10.49 -5.21 -6.79
CA ASP A 188 10.48 -3.90 -6.14
C ASP A 188 10.90 -2.81 -7.14
N THR A 189 9.93 -2.18 -7.81
CA THR A 189 10.18 -1.20 -8.89
C THR A 189 10.64 0.16 -8.38
N LYS A 190 10.22 0.51 -7.17
CA LYS A 190 10.72 1.64 -6.39
C LYS A 190 11.26 0.98 -5.13
N PRO A 191 12.50 1.19 -4.70
CA PRO A 191 13.14 0.38 -3.66
C PRO A 191 12.52 0.65 -2.27
N ASP A 192 11.25 0.28 -2.11
CA ASP A 192 10.39 0.55 -0.98
C ASP A 192 10.55 -0.56 0.06
N TYR A 193 10.81 -1.80 -0.38
CA TYR A 193 10.97 -2.98 0.46
C TYR A 193 12.43 -3.32 0.73
N ARG A 194 13.37 -2.89 -0.12
CA ARG A 194 14.81 -3.12 0.01
C ARG A 194 15.34 -2.88 1.43
N ASP A 195 15.14 -1.66 1.94
CA ASP A 195 15.62 -1.25 3.27
C ASP A 195 14.96 -2.06 4.40
N LEU A 196 13.69 -2.45 4.23
CA LEU A 196 12.99 -3.30 5.19
C LEU A 196 13.63 -4.69 5.21
N VAL A 197 13.84 -5.29 4.05
CA VAL A 197 14.40 -6.65 3.94
C VAL A 197 15.81 -6.70 4.52
N GLU A 198 16.65 -5.71 4.24
CA GLU A 198 17.98 -5.60 4.86
C GLU A 198 17.88 -5.46 6.39
N ALA A 199 16.94 -4.65 6.89
CA ALA A 199 16.73 -4.47 8.33
C ALA A 199 16.22 -5.74 9.03
N LEU A 200 15.50 -6.60 8.33
CA LEU A 200 15.04 -7.91 8.81
C LEU A 200 16.12 -9.01 8.68
N GLY A 201 17.31 -8.68 8.20
CA GLY A 201 18.38 -9.65 7.93
C GLY A 201 18.07 -10.57 6.74
N GLY A 202 17.28 -10.07 5.79
CA GLY A 202 16.87 -10.80 4.61
C GLY A 202 17.80 -10.65 3.40
N GLN A 203 17.40 -11.25 2.28
CA GLN A 203 18.15 -11.27 1.03
C GLN A 203 17.63 -10.20 0.07
N VAL A 204 18.53 -9.39 -0.49
CA VAL A 204 18.22 -8.50 -1.62
C VAL A 204 18.90 -9.03 -2.88
N VAL A 205 18.14 -9.13 -3.97
CA VAL A 205 18.61 -9.54 -5.30
C VAL A 205 18.44 -8.37 -6.26
N ASP A 206 19.56 -7.80 -6.73
CA ASP A 206 19.53 -6.72 -7.72
C ASP A 206 19.31 -7.28 -9.14
N LEU A 207 18.32 -6.76 -9.86
CA LEU A 207 18.08 -7.04 -11.28
C LEU A 207 17.98 -5.75 -12.10
N GLY A 208 18.54 -5.81 -13.30
CA GLY A 208 18.52 -4.70 -14.24
C GLY A 208 19.82 -4.60 -15.03
N TYR A 209 19.94 -3.54 -15.83
CA TYR A 209 21.05 -3.34 -16.74
C TYR A 209 22.41 -3.38 -16.02
N GLY A 210 23.20 -4.43 -16.29
CA GLY A 210 24.53 -4.61 -15.70
C GLY A 210 24.55 -4.92 -14.19
N HIS A 211 23.39 -5.07 -13.54
CA HIS A 211 23.29 -5.26 -12.09
C HIS A 211 22.95 -6.70 -11.68
N GLY A 212 22.36 -7.49 -12.58
CA GLY A 212 22.06 -8.89 -12.35
C GLY A 212 21.34 -9.51 -13.53
N SER A 213 21.27 -10.84 -13.54
CA SER A 213 20.56 -11.62 -14.54
C SER A 213 19.72 -12.72 -13.91
N ILE A 214 18.63 -13.06 -14.58
CA ILE A 214 17.66 -14.08 -14.18
C ILE A 214 17.39 -14.95 -15.40
N ASN A 215 17.66 -16.25 -15.31
CA ASN A 215 17.43 -17.18 -16.41
C ASN A 215 15.97 -17.63 -16.41
N PRO A 216 15.12 -17.25 -17.39
CA PRO A 216 13.71 -17.68 -17.43
C PRO A 216 13.54 -19.18 -17.69
N LEU A 217 14.59 -19.84 -18.21
CA LEU A 217 14.63 -21.28 -18.44
C LEU A 217 15.26 -22.05 -17.29
N ALA A 218 15.75 -21.37 -16.25
CA ALA A 218 16.09 -22.08 -15.03
C ALA A 218 14.81 -22.76 -14.53
N VAL A 219 14.90 -24.05 -14.22
CA VAL A 219 13.79 -24.77 -13.59
C VAL A 219 13.55 -24.32 -12.14
N GLY A 220 14.36 -23.35 -11.66
CA GLY A 220 14.31 -22.76 -10.34
C GLY A 220 14.48 -23.80 -9.23
N ALA A 221 14.02 -23.43 -8.04
CA ALA A 221 13.99 -24.35 -6.90
C ALA A 221 13.08 -25.57 -7.18
N LEU A 222 12.01 -25.42 -7.97
CA LEU A 222 11.04 -26.49 -8.22
C LEU A 222 11.64 -27.65 -9.03
N GLY A 223 12.44 -27.37 -10.06
CA GLY A 223 13.11 -28.43 -10.79
C GLY A 223 14.26 -29.08 -10.02
N SER A 224 14.94 -28.32 -9.16
CA SER A 224 16.06 -28.83 -8.36
C SER A 224 15.65 -29.92 -7.34
N ILE A 225 14.36 -29.98 -7.00
CA ILE A 225 13.84 -30.96 -6.04
C ILE A 225 13.27 -32.22 -6.70
N ILE A 226 13.08 -32.25 -8.03
CA ILE A 226 12.39 -33.37 -8.71
C ILE A 226 13.05 -34.70 -8.36
N ASP A 227 14.37 -34.79 -8.46
CA ASP A 227 15.10 -36.05 -8.18
C ASP A 227 15.09 -36.44 -6.69
N ARG A 228 14.75 -35.51 -5.80
CA ARG A 228 14.67 -35.73 -4.35
C ARG A 228 13.30 -36.27 -3.92
N LEU A 229 12.24 -36.05 -4.70
CA LEU A 229 10.89 -36.46 -4.34
C LEU A 229 10.78 -38.00 -4.39
N PRO A 230 10.28 -38.67 -3.35
CA PRO A 230 10.23 -40.13 -3.31
C PRO A 230 9.17 -40.69 -4.25
N ASP A 231 8.00 -40.06 -4.32
CA ASP A 231 6.87 -40.52 -5.14
C ASP A 231 7.10 -40.22 -6.64
N THR A 232 6.85 -41.24 -7.47
CA THR A 232 7.02 -41.15 -8.92
C THR A 232 5.91 -40.32 -9.57
N ASP A 233 4.69 -40.39 -9.05
CA ASP A 233 3.59 -39.60 -9.60
C ASP A 233 3.73 -38.13 -9.22
N GLN A 234 4.10 -37.83 -7.98
CA GLN A 234 4.49 -36.47 -7.58
C GLN A 234 5.63 -35.94 -8.45
N ARG A 235 6.68 -36.73 -8.72
CA ARG A 235 7.77 -36.35 -9.64
C ARG A 235 7.26 -35.96 -11.02
N ARG A 236 6.41 -36.80 -11.63
CA ARG A 236 5.82 -36.51 -12.95
C ARG A 236 4.99 -35.22 -12.94
N GLN A 237 4.19 -35.01 -11.90
CA GLN A 237 3.37 -33.80 -11.77
C GLN A 237 4.24 -32.54 -11.62
N VAL A 238 5.28 -32.59 -10.79
CA VAL A 238 6.21 -31.46 -10.61
C VAL A 238 6.99 -31.19 -11.90
N ALA A 239 7.50 -32.23 -12.57
CA ALA A 239 8.20 -32.09 -13.84
C ALA A 239 7.31 -31.46 -14.92
N ALA A 240 6.05 -31.91 -15.05
CA ALA A 240 5.09 -31.32 -15.99
C ALA A 240 4.78 -29.86 -15.66
N ARG A 241 4.68 -29.50 -14.37
CA ARG A 241 4.50 -28.10 -13.93
C ARG A 241 5.70 -27.22 -14.27
N VAL A 242 6.91 -27.73 -14.08
CA VAL A 242 8.15 -27.03 -14.45
C VAL A 242 8.19 -26.76 -15.95
N GLU A 243 7.91 -27.77 -16.77
CA GLU A 243 7.88 -27.63 -18.23
C GLU A 243 6.81 -26.62 -18.66
N ALA A 244 5.58 -26.73 -18.13
CA ALA A 244 4.50 -25.80 -18.43
C ALA A 244 4.84 -24.36 -18.01
N GLY A 245 5.50 -24.20 -16.86
CA GLY A 245 5.99 -22.90 -16.37
C GLY A 245 7.02 -22.27 -17.32
N GLN A 246 8.02 -23.04 -17.75
CA GLN A 246 9.03 -22.57 -18.71
C GLN A 246 8.40 -22.15 -20.04
N VAL A 247 7.48 -22.96 -20.58
CA VAL A 247 6.76 -22.63 -21.82
C VAL A 247 5.97 -21.34 -21.65
N ASN A 248 5.22 -21.21 -20.55
CA ASN A 248 4.39 -20.03 -20.29
C ASN A 248 5.23 -18.74 -20.17
N ILE A 249 6.39 -18.81 -19.52
CA ILE A 249 7.29 -17.66 -19.38
C ILE A 249 7.97 -17.30 -20.70
N VAL A 250 8.49 -18.28 -21.45
CA VAL A 250 9.10 -18.01 -22.76
C VAL A 250 8.07 -17.43 -23.72
N ALA A 251 6.87 -18.00 -23.77
CA ALA A 251 5.78 -17.48 -24.58
C ALA A 251 5.45 -16.05 -24.16
N GLY A 252 5.28 -15.76 -22.86
CA GLY A 252 5.03 -14.41 -22.36
C GLY A 252 6.11 -13.39 -22.74
N LEU A 253 7.40 -13.77 -22.67
CA LEU A 253 8.50 -12.91 -23.11
C LEU A 253 8.44 -12.62 -24.62
N ILE A 254 8.14 -13.65 -25.44
CA ILE A 254 7.96 -13.51 -26.89
C ILE A 254 6.78 -12.59 -27.21
N GLU A 255 5.66 -12.74 -26.52
CA GLU A 255 4.45 -11.92 -26.73
C GLU A 255 4.72 -10.46 -26.39
N LEU A 256 5.44 -10.17 -25.31
CA LEU A 256 5.81 -8.80 -24.93
C LEU A 256 6.69 -8.13 -25.99
N VAL A 257 7.73 -8.81 -26.45
CA VAL A 257 8.63 -8.27 -27.47
C VAL A 257 7.90 -8.09 -28.80
N ARG A 258 7.16 -9.10 -29.26
CA ARG A 258 6.45 -9.10 -30.54
C ARG A 258 5.21 -8.19 -30.54
N GLY A 259 4.56 -8.01 -29.40
CA GLY A 259 3.27 -7.30 -29.29
C GLY A 259 2.07 -8.11 -29.78
N SER A 260 2.21 -9.42 -29.97
CA SER A 260 1.14 -10.31 -30.42
C SER A 260 1.27 -11.70 -29.83
N ARG A 261 0.14 -12.42 -29.72
CA ARG A 261 0.08 -13.77 -29.14
C ARG A 261 0.94 -14.79 -29.88
N VAL A 262 1.50 -15.72 -29.10
CA VAL A 262 2.17 -16.92 -29.63
C VAL A 262 1.09 -17.86 -30.14
N ALA A 263 1.29 -18.40 -31.34
CA ALA A 263 0.35 -19.36 -31.90
C ALA A 263 0.49 -20.72 -31.20
N ASP A 264 -0.57 -21.52 -31.18
CA ASP A 264 -0.58 -22.83 -30.51
C ASP A 264 0.57 -23.74 -30.96
N TYR A 265 0.88 -23.75 -32.26
CA TYR A 265 2.00 -24.51 -32.82
C TYR A 265 3.36 -23.96 -32.40
N GLU A 266 3.49 -22.64 -32.21
CA GLU A 266 4.72 -22.02 -31.70
C GLU A 266 4.94 -22.40 -30.23
N GLU A 267 3.88 -22.45 -29.40
CA GLU A 267 3.97 -22.96 -28.03
C GLU A 267 4.37 -24.44 -27.99
N ALA A 268 3.77 -25.27 -28.86
CA ALA A 268 4.14 -26.68 -28.99
C ALA A 268 5.61 -26.86 -29.39
N LEU A 269 6.13 -26.00 -30.28
CA LEU A 269 7.53 -25.98 -30.68
C LEU A 269 8.47 -25.54 -29.56
N ILE A 270 8.07 -24.56 -28.74
CA ILE A 270 8.83 -24.17 -27.54
C ILE A 270 8.93 -25.35 -26.59
N ALA A 271 7.81 -26.03 -26.30
CA ALA A 271 7.78 -27.21 -25.44
C ALA A 271 8.67 -28.34 -26.00
N ALA A 272 8.57 -28.60 -27.31
CA ALA A 272 9.41 -29.60 -27.97
C ALA A 272 10.90 -29.25 -27.92
N GLY A 273 11.26 -27.97 -28.11
CA GLY A 273 12.63 -27.47 -28.01
C GLY A 273 13.20 -27.62 -26.60
N LEU A 274 12.40 -27.35 -25.56
CA LEU A 274 12.79 -27.57 -24.18
C LEU A 274 13.01 -29.06 -23.87
N ARG A 275 12.12 -29.94 -24.32
CA ARG A 275 12.30 -31.39 -24.17
C ARG A 275 13.56 -31.90 -24.87
N GLU A 276 13.90 -31.33 -26.03
CA GLU A 276 15.14 -31.67 -26.75
C GLU A 276 16.38 -31.21 -25.98
N LEU A 277 16.36 -30.00 -25.41
CA LEU A 277 17.46 -29.48 -24.58
C LEU A 277 17.72 -30.34 -23.34
N TYR A 278 16.66 -30.79 -22.66
CA TYR A 278 16.76 -31.68 -21.50
C TYR A 278 16.91 -33.16 -21.86
N SER A 279 16.96 -33.50 -23.15
CA SER A 279 17.23 -34.87 -23.60
C SER A 279 18.71 -35.23 -23.40
N PRO A 280 19.07 -36.53 -23.42
CA PRO A 280 20.48 -36.94 -23.38
C PRO A 280 21.35 -36.31 -24.48
N ALA A 281 20.76 -35.96 -25.63
CA ALA A 281 21.45 -35.30 -26.73
C ALA A 281 21.71 -33.81 -26.46
N GLY A 282 20.79 -33.13 -25.78
CA GLY A 282 20.93 -31.71 -25.39
C GLY A 282 21.85 -31.52 -24.18
N GLY A 283 21.88 -32.48 -23.25
CA GLY A 283 22.83 -32.53 -22.15
C GLY A 283 22.63 -31.48 -21.05
N PHE A 284 21.51 -30.74 -21.08
CA PHE A 284 21.14 -29.80 -20.01
C PHE A 284 20.45 -30.52 -18.87
N THR A 285 20.61 -29.98 -17.66
CA THR A 285 20.05 -30.54 -16.44
C THR A 285 19.45 -29.43 -15.58
N PRO A 286 18.59 -29.75 -14.59
CA PRO A 286 18.16 -28.76 -13.59
C PRO A 286 19.29 -27.96 -12.96
N ALA A 287 20.45 -28.58 -12.72
CA ALA A 287 21.63 -27.95 -12.14
C ALA A 287 22.42 -27.07 -13.14
N ARG A 288 22.27 -27.33 -14.45
CA ARG A 288 22.85 -26.54 -15.53
C ARG A 288 21.77 -26.24 -16.55
N PRO A 289 20.86 -25.29 -16.26
CA PRO A 289 19.73 -25.02 -17.13
C PRO A 289 20.19 -24.35 -18.44
N PRO A 290 19.45 -24.57 -19.55
CA PRO A 290 19.71 -23.93 -20.83
C PRO A 290 19.40 -22.43 -20.76
N ARG A 291 19.93 -21.68 -21.71
CA ARG A 291 19.64 -20.26 -21.95
C ARG A 291 18.67 -20.09 -23.12
N LEU A 292 18.13 -18.88 -23.28
CA LEU A 292 17.27 -18.58 -24.42
C LEU A 292 18.02 -18.74 -25.75
N SER A 293 19.33 -18.44 -25.79
CA SER A 293 20.21 -18.70 -26.93
C SER A 293 20.27 -20.17 -27.31
N ASP A 294 20.28 -21.07 -26.32
CA ASP A 294 20.33 -22.51 -26.53
C ASP A 294 18.99 -22.99 -27.11
N LEU A 295 17.87 -22.47 -26.61
CA LEU A 295 16.55 -22.74 -27.17
C LEU A 295 16.42 -22.24 -28.61
N LEU A 296 16.90 -21.02 -28.90
CA LEU A 296 16.93 -20.50 -30.27
C LEU A 296 17.80 -21.36 -31.19
N ALA A 297 18.96 -21.82 -30.72
CA ALA A 297 19.85 -22.69 -31.49
C ALA A 297 19.18 -24.03 -31.79
N THR A 298 18.56 -24.67 -30.79
CA THR A 298 17.83 -25.93 -30.92
C THR A 298 16.68 -25.81 -31.92
N ILE A 299 15.84 -24.78 -31.79
CA ILE A 299 14.73 -24.53 -32.72
C ILE A 299 15.26 -24.22 -34.14
N SER A 300 16.36 -23.46 -34.25
CA SER A 300 16.96 -23.14 -35.55
C SER A 300 17.61 -24.35 -36.24
N GLY A 301 18.12 -25.30 -35.46
CA GLY A 301 18.72 -26.53 -35.96
C GLY A 301 17.70 -27.49 -36.58
N GLY A 302 16.44 -27.44 -36.13
CA GLY A 302 15.34 -28.17 -36.78
C GLY A 302 15.53 -29.69 -36.76
N ALA A 303 15.95 -30.26 -35.62
CA ALA A 303 16.05 -31.71 -35.46
C ALA A 303 14.77 -32.43 -35.91
N GLN A 304 14.86 -33.69 -36.35
CA GLN A 304 13.72 -34.42 -36.92
C GLN A 304 12.46 -34.36 -36.05
N ARG A 305 12.62 -34.43 -34.73
CA ARG A 305 11.54 -34.31 -33.75
C ARG A 305 10.84 -32.95 -33.81
N LEU A 306 11.58 -31.86 -33.95
CA LEU A 306 11.02 -30.50 -34.07
C LEU A 306 10.26 -30.31 -35.39
N ARG A 307 10.76 -30.91 -36.49
CA ARG A 307 10.05 -30.92 -37.78
C ARG A 307 8.71 -31.66 -37.70
N GLN A 308 8.68 -32.80 -37.00
CA GLN A 308 7.44 -33.53 -36.74
C GLN A 308 6.42 -32.72 -35.93
N PHE A 309 6.87 -31.98 -34.91
CA PHE A 309 5.99 -31.09 -34.14
C PHE A 309 5.49 -29.88 -34.94
N ALA A 310 6.27 -29.43 -35.93
CA ALA A 310 5.83 -28.39 -36.87
C ALA A 310 4.92 -28.92 -37.99
N GLU A 311 4.78 -30.25 -38.12
CA GLU A 311 4.16 -30.92 -39.27
C GLU A 311 4.75 -30.49 -40.62
N GLU A 312 6.07 -30.32 -40.68
CA GLU A 312 6.79 -29.87 -41.89
C GLU A 312 7.69 -30.99 -42.46
N ASP A 313 7.61 -31.17 -43.78
CA ASP A 313 8.29 -32.28 -44.48
C ASP A 313 9.77 -32.00 -44.77
N ASP A 314 10.16 -30.73 -44.95
CA ASP A 314 11.51 -30.34 -45.32
C ASP A 314 12.08 -29.14 -44.54
N ASP A 315 13.40 -28.94 -44.63
CA ASP A 315 14.12 -27.90 -43.91
C ASP A 315 13.75 -26.48 -44.35
N VAL A 316 13.35 -26.30 -45.61
CA VAL A 316 13.01 -24.99 -46.17
C VAL A 316 11.64 -24.56 -45.62
N ALA A 317 10.67 -25.45 -45.65
CA ALA A 317 9.33 -25.27 -45.12
C ALA A 317 9.38 -25.03 -43.61
N PHE A 318 10.10 -25.86 -42.86
CA PHE A 318 10.32 -25.67 -41.41
C PHE A 318 10.94 -24.31 -41.08
N ARG A 319 11.99 -23.90 -41.81
CA ARG A 319 12.64 -22.59 -41.57
C ARG A 319 11.73 -21.42 -41.90
N ALA A 320 10.83 -21.57 -42.87
CA ALA A 320 9.84 -20.57 -43.25
C ALA A 320 8.75 -20.47 -42.17
N ALA A 321 8.16 -21.58 -41.75
CA ALA A 321 7.13 -21.66 -40.71
C ALA A 321 7.62 -21.10 -39.38
N THR A 322 8.84 -21.48 -38.95
CA THR A 322 9.43 -21.04 -37.66
C THR A 322 10.09 -19.66 -37.71
N LYS A 323 10.06 -18.96 -38.85
CA LYS A 323 10.80 -17.70 -39.04
C LYS A 323 10.38 -16.61 -38.07
N VAL A 324 9.07 -16.50 -37.78
CA VAL A 324 8.52 -15.48 -36.87
C VAL A 324 8.97 -15.77 -35.44
N LEU A 325 8.74 -16.99 -34.95
CA LEU A 325 9.21 -17.44 -33.63
C LEU A 325 10.71 -17.18 -33.41
N ARG A 326 11.55 -17.57 -34.38
CA ARG A 326 13.01 -17.38 -34.29
C ARG A 326 13.41 -15.90 -34.28
N ARG A 327 12.70 -15.04 -35.01
CA ARG A 327 12.92 -13.58 -34.96
C ARG A 327 12.55 -13.00 -33.60
N SER A 328 11.43 -13.43 -33.02
CA SER A 328 11.02 -12.98 -31.69
C SER A 328 11.98 -13.45 -30.60
N LEU A 329 12.39 -14.72 -30.61
CA LEU A 329 13.42 -15.23 -29.69
C LEU A 329 14.73 -14.44 -29.81
N ARG A 330 15.19 -14.19 -31.04
CA ARG A 330 16.38 -13.36 -31.27
C ARG A 330 16.23 -11.95 -30.71
N ALA A 331 15.06 -11.35 -30.83
CA ALA A 331 14.79 -10.02 -30.27
C ALA A 331 14.77 -10.00 -28.73
N VAL A 332 14.42 -11.12 -28.06
CA VAL A 332 14.55 -11.27 -26.59
C VAL A 332 16.03 -11.46 -26.19
N ILE A 333 16.82 -12.16 -27.01
CA ILE A 333 18.23 -12.47 -26.73
C ILE A 333 19.16 -11.29 -27.02
N GLU A 334 18.81 -10.44 -27.98
CA GLU A 334 19.65 -9.30 -28.36
C GLU A 334 19.34 -8.05 -27.53
N GLY A 335 20.31 -7.16 -27.43
CA GLY A 335 20.14 -5.85 -26.80
C GLY A 335 19.91 -5.92 -25.28
N PRO A 336 19.09 -5.03 -24.72
CA PRO A 336 18.95 -4.88 -23.27
C PRO A 336 18.26 -6.09 -22.59
N TRP A 337 17.38 -6.79 -23.30
CA TRP A 337 16.67 -7.97 -22.80
C TRP A 337 17.62 -9.15 -22.56
N GLY A 338 18.52 -9.40 -23.51
CA GLY A 338 19.52 -10.47 -23.40
C GLY A 338 20.47 -10.32 -22.22
N GLN A 339 20.79 -9.08 -21.82
CA GLN A 339 21.63 -8.84 -20.64
C GLN A 339 20.98 -9.34 -19.36
N VAL A 340 19.64 -9.29 -19.30
CA VAL A 340 18.87 -9.71 -18.13
C VAL A 340 18.49 -11.19 -18.22
N PHE A 341 18.05 -11.67 -19.39
CA PHE A 341 17.40 -12.98 -19.54
C PHE A 341 18.26 -14.07 -20.20
N ASP A 342 19.25 -13.74 -21.02
CA ASP A 342 20.06 -14.73 -21.75
C ASP A 342 21.38 -15.06 -21.02
N ARG A 343 21.31 -15.15 -19.71
CA ARG A 343 22.44 -15.49 -18.83
C ARG A 343 21.96 -16.45 -17.76
N GLN A 344 22.89 -17.07 -17.06
CA GLN A 344 22.54 -17.85 -15.87
C GLN A 344 22.05 -16.90 -14.76
N THR A 345 21.16 -17.41 -13.91
CA THR A 345 20.68 -16.66 -12.74
C THR A 345 21.86 -16.29 -11.86
N SER A 346 22.04 -14.98 -11.65
CA SER A 346 23.19 -14.42 -10.94
C SER A 346 23.14 -14.71 -9.44
N THR A 347 21.97 -14.51 -8.83
CA THR A 347 21.73 -14.75 -7.40
C THR A 347 20.44 -15.54 -7.24
N PRO A 348 20.51 -16.85 -6.92
CA PRO A 348 19.33 -17.66 -6.62
C PRO A 348 18.59 -17.17 -5.37
N LEU A 349 17.27 -17.40 -5.31
CA LEU A 349 16.47 -17.07 -4.13
C LEU A 349 16.79 -18.02 -2.97
N ASP A 350 17.15 -17.46 -1.82
CA ASP A 350 17.32 -18.20 -0.57
C ASP A 350 16.05 -18.13 0.27
N LEU A 351 15.25 -19.18 0.20
CA LEU A 351 14.05 -19.27 1.02
C LEU A 351 14.34 -19.45 2.50
N ASN A 352 15.57 -19.73 2.96
CA ASN A 352 15.86 -19.78 4.40
C ASN A 352 15.98 -18.37 5.01
N SER A 353 16.09 -17.36 4.16
CA SER A 353 16.02 -15.96 4.55
C SER A 353 14.63 -15.63 5.12
N PRO A 354 14.53 -14.78 6.17
CA PRO A 354 13.24 -14.33 6.69
C PRO A 354 12.41 -13.54 5.67
N ALA A 355 13.11 -12.77 4.80
CA ALA A 355 12.49 -12.05 3.70
C ALA A 355 13.42 -12.01 2.48
N VAL A 356 12.84 -11.95 1.28
CA VAL A 356 13.58 -11.80 0.03
C VAL A 356 12.97 -10.65 -0.76
N CYS A 357 13.80 -9.73 -1.26
CA CYS A 357 13.39 -8.65 -2.14
C CYS A 357 14.17 -8.76 -3.46
N ILE A 358 13.46 -8.82 -4.58
CA ILE A 358 14.08 -8.64 -5.89
C ILE A 358 13.91 -7.18 -6.29
N ASP A 359 15.00 -6.41 -6.23
CA ASP A 359 15.04 -5.00 -6.57
C ASP A 359 15.20 -4.84 -8.09
N VAL A 360 14.19 -4.25 -8.73
CA VAL A 360 14.17 -3.98 -10.18
C VAL A 360 14.20 -2.48 -10.48
N SER A 361 14.44 -1.64 -9.46
CA SER A 361 14.45 -0.18 -9.56
C SER A 361 15.56 0.39 -10.45
N ARG A 362 16.52 -0.46 -10.85
CA ARG A 362 17.58 -0.13 -11.82
C ARG A 362 17.07 -0.08 -13.26
N ILE A 363 15.89 -0.62 -13.53
CA ILE A 363 15.26 -0.56 -14.85
C ILE A 363 14.52 0.77 -14.97
N PRO A 364 14.81 1.60 -16.00
CA PRO A 364 14.12 2.87 -16.20
C PRO A 364 12.61 2.68 -16.38
N GLU A 365 11.80 3.54 -15.76
CA GLU A 365 10.33 3.46 -15.87
C GLU A 365 9.81 3.59 -17.31
N GLY A 366 10.59 4.22 -18.21
CA GLY A 366 10.25 4.34 -19.63
C GLY A 366 10.33 3.02 -20.41
N ASP A 367 11.01 2.00 -19.90
CA ASP A 367 11.11 0.69 -20.55
C ASP A 367 10.00 -0.26 -20.04
N THR A 368 8.76 0.08 -20.38
CA THR A 368 7.56 -0.57 -19.87
C THR A 368 7.52 -2.07 -20.19
N LYS A 369 7.96 -2.46 -21.39
CA LYS A 369 7.96 -3.87 -21.82
C LYS A 369 9.01 -4.69 -21.07
N LEU A 370 10.24 -4.17 -20.91
CA LEU A 370 11.26 -4.89 -20.15
C LEU A 370 10.87 -5.00 -18.68
N LEU A 371 10.38 -3.91 -18.09
CA LEU A 371 9.93 -3.93 -16.70
C LEU A 371 8.82 -4.98 -16.50
N ALA A 372 7.83 -5.02 -17.40
CA ALA A 372 6.77 -6.03 -17.35
C ALA A 372 7.30 -7.46 -17.46
N ALA A 373 8.27 -7.69 -18.35
CA ALA A 373 8.93 -8.99 -18.50
C ALA A 373 9.68 -9.39 -17.24
N VAL A 374 10.47 -8.49 -16.65
CA VAL A 374 11.24 -8.77 -15.44
C VAL A 374 10.31 -9.08 -14.28
N LEU A 375 9.25 -8.29 -14.08
CA LEU A 375 8.23 -8.56 -13.06
C LEU A 375 7.59 -9.95 -13.24
N MET A 376 7.21 -10.32 -14.47
CA MET A 376 6.63 -11.65 -14.76
C MET A 376 7.61 -12.79 -14.39
N VAL A 377 8.88 -12.67 -14.79
CA VAL A 377 9.90 -13.69 -14.50
C VAL A 377 10.18 -13.75 -13.00
N CYS A 378 10.24 -12.60 -12.30
CA CYS A 378 10.37 -12.56 -10.85
C CYS A 378 9.23 -13.29 -10.16
N TRP A 379 7.98 -13.00 -10.52
CA TRP A 379 6.81 -13.68 -9.94
C TRP A 379 6.84 -15.19 -10.18
N SER A 380 7.23 -15.60 -11.39
CA SER A 380 7.41 -17.02 -11.72
C SER A 380 8.44 -17.70 -10.83
N GLU A 381 9.62 -17.09 -10.65
CA GLU A 381 10.66 -17.63 -9.76
C GLU A 381 10.18 -17.70 -8.31
N GLY A 382 9.48 -16.68 -7.81
CA GLY A 382 8.94 -16.65 -6.44
C GLY A 382 7.92 -17.76 -6.20
N PHE A 383 6.92 -17.86 -7.08
CA PHE A 383 5.90 -18.92 -6.97
C PHE A 383 6.49 -20.32 -7.18
N GLY A 384 7.45 -20.47 -8.10
CA GLY A 384 8.20 -21.71 -8.27
C GLY A 384 8.96 -22.11 -7.01
N ALA A 385 9.58 -21.14 -6.32
CA ALA A 385 10.29 -21.37 -5.07
C ALA A 385 9.35 -21.79 -3.94
N VAL A 386 8.21 -21.11 -3.78
CA VAL A 386 7.15 -21.48 -2.82
C VAL A 386 6.61 -22.88 -3.10
N ALA A 387 6.30 -23.19 -4.35
CA ALA A 387 5.82 -24.52 -4.75
C ALA A 387 6.85 -25.61 -4.44
N ALA A 388 8.14 -25.33 -4.60
CA ALA A 388 9.20 -26.27 -4.26
C ALA A 388 9.26 -26.56 -2.75
N ALA A 389 9.17 -25.51 -1.93
CA ALA A 389 9.16 -25.65 -0.48
C ALA A 389 7.96 -26.49 -0.01
N HIS A 390 6.77 -26.24 -0.57
CA HIS A 390 5.58 -27.04 -0.25
C HIS A 390 5.70 -28.49 -0.73
N ALA A 391 6.18 -28.74 -1.94
CA ALA A 391 6.37 -30.11 -2.44
C ALA A 391 7.36 -30.92 -1.58
N LEU A 392 8.43 -30.29 -1.08
CA LEU A 392 9.35 -30.90 -0.12
C LEU A 392 8.67 -31.18 1.23
N ALA A 393 7.81 -30.27 1.71
CA ALA A 393 7.07 -30.47 2.95
C ALA A 393 6.04 -31.60 2.85
N ASP A 394 5.29 -31.66 1.75
CA ASP A 394 4.32 -32.72 1.46
C ASP A 394 5.00 -34.10 1.37
N ALA A 395 6.23 -34.14 0.86
CA ALA A 395 7.05 -35.35 0.81
C ALA A 395 7.75 -35.69 2.15
N GLY A 396 7.57 -34.89 3.21
CA GLY A 396 8.23 -35.08 4.50
C GLY A 396 9.74 -34.81 4.50
N LEU A 397 10.26 -34.13 3.47
CA LEU A 397 11.69 -33.84 3.29
C LEU A 397 12.10 -32.48 3.86
N ALA A 398 11.13 -31.64 4.23
CA ALA A 398 11.32 -30.33 4.84
C ALA A 398 10.15 -30.03 5.80
N PRO A 399 10.30 -29.13 6.78
CA PRO A 399 9.17 -28.69 7.58
C PRO A 399 8.17 -27.89 6.73
N PRO A 400 6.87 -27.91 7.08
CA PRO A 400 5.88 -27.02 6.46
C PRO A 400 6.21 -25.56 6.79
N ARG A 401 6.02 -24.68 5.81
CA ARG A 401 6.30 -23.25 5.90
C ARG A 401 5.16 -22.47 5.30
N THR A 402 4.97 -21.26 5.81
CA THR A 402 4.03 -20.27 5.28
C THR A 402 4.81 -19.15 4.62
N PHE A 403 4.25 -18.63 3.53
CA PHE A 403 4.87 -17.59 2.71
C PHE A 403 3.91 -16.43 2.53
N GLU A 404 4.43 -15.21 2.44
CA GLU A 404 3.66 -14.03 2.08
C GLU A 404 4.30 -13.40 0.84
N VAL A 405 3.60 -13.43 -0.29
CA VAL A 405 4.09 -12.88 -1.56
C VAL A 405 3.50 -11.50 -1.78
N VAL A 406 4.37 -10.51 -2.01
CA VAL A 406 3.98 -9.14 -2.37
C VAL A 406 4.20 -8.95 -3.87
N MET A 407 3.09 -8.74 -4.58
CA MET A 407 3.05 -8.34 -6.00
C MET A 407 2.73 -6.86 -6.09
N ASP A 408 3.75 -6.01 -6.01
CA ASP A 408 3.57 -4.57 -6.19
C ASP A 408 3.47 -4.22 -7.69
N GLU A 409 2.78 -3.12 -7.96
CA GLU A 409 2.65 -2.55 -9.32
C GLU A 409 2.15 -3.58 -10.37
N ILE A 410 1.24 -4.48 -9.98
CA ILE A 410 0.72 -5.54 -10.86
C ILE A 410 0.17 -4.99 -12.19
N TRP A 411 -0.36 -3.78 -12.14
CA TRP A 411 -0.88 -3.05 -13.29
C TRP A 411 0.16 -2.80 -14.39
N ARG A 412 1.46 -2.73 -14.07
CA ARG A 412 2.53 -2.55 -15.08
C ARG A 412 2.66 -3.75 -15.99
N VAL A 413 2.48 -4.94 -15.43
CA VAL A 413 2.50 -6.19 -16.20
C VAL A 413 1.21 -6.34 -16.98
N LEU A 414 0.07 -6.06 -16.34
CA LEU A 414 -1.23 -6.14 -16.98
C LEU A 414 -1.30 -5.15 -18.16
N GLY A 415 -0.90 -3.88 -17.99
CA GLY A 415 -0.94 -2.85 -19.03
C GLY A 415 0.03 -3.04 -20.20
N ALA A 416 0.93 -4.03 -20.15
CA ALA A 416 1.84 -4.32 -21.26
C ALA A 416 1.17 -5.04 -22.45
N GLY A 417 -0.02 -5.62 -22.24
CA GLY A 417 -0.85 -6.20 -23.30
C GLY A 417 -1.96 -7.11 -22.77
N GLU A 418 -3.04 -7.28 -23.54
CA GLU A 418 -4.18 -8.12 -23.15
C GLU A 418 -3.79 -9.57 -22.80
N PHE A 419 -2.84 -10.14 -23.54
CA PHE A 419 -2.34 -11.50 -23.32
C PHE A 419 -1.66 -11.67 -21.94
N MET A 420 -1.19 -10.59 -21.33
CA MET A 420 -0.53 -10.62 -20.03
C MET A 420 -1.48 -10.96 -18.88
N VAL A 421 -2.74 -10.60 -19.01
CA VAL A 421 -3.77 -10.94 -18.02
C VAL A 421 -3.91 -12.46 -17.89
N ASP A 422 -3.81 -13.19 -19.01
CA ASP A 422 -3.83 -14.66 -19.02
C ASP A 422 -2.58 -15.25 -18.37
N ARG A 423 -1.40 -14.72 -18.69
CA ARG A 423 -0.12 -15.17 -18.14
C ARG A 423 -0.06 -14.98 -16.62
N VAL A 424 -0.53 -13.84 -16.12
CA VAL A 424 -0.60 -13.54 -14.68
C VAL A 424 -1.67 -14.39 -13.97
N ASP A 425 -2.81 -14.64 -14.63
CA ASP A 425 -3.85 -15.52 -14.06
C ASP A 425 -3.33 -16.96 -13.92
N ALA A 426 -2.57 -17.45 -14.90
CA ALA A 426 -1.92 -18.75 -14.83
C ALA A 426 -0.93 -18.84 -13.65
N LEU A 427 -0.11 -17.79 -13.42
CA LEU A 427 0.83 -17.74 -12.30
C LEU A 427 0.13 -17.74 -10.94
N THR A 428 -0.96 -16.97 -10.78
CA THR A 428 -1.65 -16.82 -9.50
C THR A 428 -2.57 -18.00 -9.16
N ARG A 429 -3.16 -18.67 -10.16
CA ARG A 429 -4.02 -19.87 -9.96
C ARG A 429 -3.28 -21.05 -9.36
N LEU A 430 -1.98 -21.18 -9.61
CA LEU A 430 -1.14 -22.27 -9.10
C LEU A 430 -1.04 -22.28 -7.56
N ASN A 431 -1.41 -21.17 -6.88
CA ASN A 431 -1.19 -20.99 -5.45
C ASN A 431 -2.44 -21.18 -4.57
N ARG A 432 -3.63 -21.39 -5.15
CA ARG A 432 -4.87 -21.51 -4.38
C ARG A 432 -4.89 -22.61 -3.30
N PRO A 433 -4.16 -23.74 -3.44
CA PRO A 433 -4.06 -24.76 -2.38
C PRO A 433 -2.81 -24.62 -1.49
N LEU A 434 -1.93 -23.66 -1.75
CA LEU A 434 -0.63 -23.53 -1.09
C LEU A 434 -0.76 -22.53 0.06
N GLY A 435 -0.18 -22.81 1.23
CA GLY A 435 -0.21 -21.96 2.43
C GLY A 435 0.56 -20.64 2.25
N THR A 436 0.12 -19.85 1.27
CA THR A 436 0.77 -18.65 0.76
C THR A 436 -0.23 -17.51 0.76
N GLY A 437 0.07 -16.47 1.54
CA GLY A 437 -0.64 -15.20 1.48
C GLY A 437 -0.18 -14.39 0.29
N LEU A 438 -1.10 -13.64 -0.30
CA LEU A 438 -0.84 -12.84 -1.49
C LEU A 438 -1.35 -11.41 -1.27
N ILE A 439 -0.43 -10.46 -1.30
CA ILE A 439 -0.73 -9.02 -1.32
C ILE A 439 -0.50 -8.50 -2.73
N MET A 440 -1.57 -8.04 -3.37
CA MET A 440 -1.52 -7.32 -4.65
C MET A 440 -1.75 -5.83 -4.40
N CYS A 441 -1.05 -4.97 -5.14
CA CYS A 441 -1.11 -3.52 -4.91
C CYS A 441 -1.24 -2.74 -6.21
N SER A 442 -2.08 -1.70 -6.19
CA SER A 442 -2.23 -0.73 -7.27
C SER A 442 -2.55 0.67 -6.71
N HIS A 443 -2.48 1.69 -7.56
CA HIS A 443 -2.86 3.06 -7.22
C HIS A 443 -4.32 3.38 -7.55
N THR A 444 -4.83 2.75 -8.60
CA THR A 444 -6.21 2.90 -9.04
C THR A 444 -6.69 1.61 -9.68
N ILE A 445 -7.99 1.36 -9.59
CA ILE A 445 -8.70 0.31 -10.31
C ILE A 445 -8.77 0.62 -11.81
N LYS A 446 -8.65 1.90 -12.21
CA LYS A 446 -8.60 2.29 -13.62
C LYS A 446 -7.42 1.66 -14.35
N ASP A 447 -6.28 1.51 -13.68
CA ASP A 447 -5.09 0.87 -14.27
C ASP A 447 -5.33 -0.62 -14.55
N LEU A 448 -6.25 -1.26 -13.81
CA LEU A 448 -6.69 -2.64 -14.07
C LEU A 448 -7.73 -2.73 -15.19
N ALA A 449 -8.36 -1.63 -15.59
CA ALA A 449 -9.39 -1.58 -16.62
C ALA A 449 -8.90 -0.88 -17.91
N ALA A 450 -7.62 -0.52 -17.99
CA ALA A 450 -7.03 0.20 -19.12
C ALA A 450 -6.71 -0.72 -20.31
N PHE A 451 -7.72 -1.43 -20.82
CA PHE A 451 -7.59 -2.36 -21.95
C PHE A 451 -8.62 -2.06 -23.04
N ASP A 452 -8.27 -2.29 -24.31
CA ASP A 452 -9.20 -2.11 -25.43
C ASP A 452 -10.31 -3.19 -25.46
N SER A 453 -10.00 -4.39 -24.95
CA SER A 453 -10.89 -5.54 -24.93
C SER A 453 -11.71 -5.60 -23.63
N PRO A 454 -13.07 -5.60 -23.69
CA PRO A 454 -13.91 -5.77 -22.51
C PRO A 454 -13.66 -7.09 -21.76
N ALA A 455 -13.28 -8.15 -22.47
CA ALA A 455 -12.96 -9.43 -21.86
C ALA A 455 -11.67 -9.35 -21.01
N ALA A 456 -10.66 -8.63 -21.50
CA ALA A 456 -9.43 -8.37 -20.77
C ALA A 456 -9.67 -7.52 -19.51
N GLN A 457 -10.51 -6.48 -19.62
CA GLN A 457 -10.91 -5.64 -18.49
C GLN A 457 -11.61 -6.47 -17.41
N ALA A 458 -12.59 -7.30 -17.79
CA ALA A 458 -13.32 -8.15 -16.85
C ALA A 458 -12.38 -9.14 -16.15
N LYS A 459 -11.45 -9.75 -16.88
CA LYS A 459 -10.48 -10.70 -16.30
C LYS A 459 -9.50 -10.01 -15.35
N ALA A 460 -9.03 -8.80 -15.69
CA ALA A 460 -8.15 -8.01 -14.84
C ALA A 460 -8.86 -7.52 -13.56
N LEU A 461 -10.11 -7.06 -13.67
CA LEU A 461 -10.96 -6.76 -12.50
C LEU A 461 -11.20 -8.00 -11.62
N GLY A 462 -11.26 -9.18 -12.24
CA GLY A 462 -11.34 -10.46 -11.52
C GLY A 462 -10.18 -10.71 -10.54
N PHE A 463 -9.01 -10.08 -10.68
CA PHE A 463 -7.96 -10.14 -9.64
C PHE A 463 -8.38 -9.40 -8.36
N PHE A 464 -8.96 -8.21 -8.53
CA PHE A 464 -9.46 -7.40 -7.42
C PHE A 464 -10.65 -8.08 -6.72
N GLU A 465 -11.61 -8.61 -7.49
CA GLU A 465 -12.79 -9.28 -6.95
C GLU A 465 -12.43 -10.52 -6.13
N ARG A 466 -11.48 -11.34 -6.64
CA ARG A 466 -11.02 -12.57 -5.97
C ARG A 466 -10.28 -12.33 -4.65
N ALA A 467 -9.70 -11.15 -4.45
CA ALA A 467 -9.06 -10.81 -3.19
C ALA A 467 -10.11 -10.76 -2.06
N ARG A 468 -9.95 -11.59 -1.03
CA ARG A 468 -10.94 -11.67 0.06
C ARG A 468 -10.78 -10.58 1.09
N ALA A 469 -9.66 -9.87 1.09
CA ALA A 469 -9.51 -8.60 1.78
C ALA A 469 -9.21 -7.49 0.77
N LYS A 470 -9.91 -6.36 0.89
CA LYS A 470 -9.61 -5.12 0.17
C LYS A 470 -9.24 -4.06 1.19
N ILE A 471 -8.07 -3.45 1.01
CA ILE A 471 -7.61 -2.32 1.82
C ILE A 471 -7.61 -1.09 0.91
N ILE A 472 -8.52 -0.17 1.20
CA ILE A 472 -8.77 1.01 0.38
C ILE A 472 -8.30 2.23 1.17
N GLY A 473 -7.20 2.84 0.75
CA GLY A 473 -6.73 4.13 1.23
C GLY A 473 -7.49 5.30 0.59
N PRO A 474 -6.98 6.53 0.75
CA PRO A 474 -7.63 7.72 0.22
C PRO A 474 -7.70 7.66 -1.32
N VAL A 475 -8.91 7.84 -1.86
CA VAL A 475 -9.19 7.88 -3.30
C VAL A 475 -10.17 9.01 -3.64
N GLY A 476 -10.13 9.47 -4.89
CA GLY A 476 -11.01 10.54 -5.38
C GLY A 476 -12.46 10.10 -5.61
N PRO A 477 -13.39 11.05 -5.82
CA PRO A 477 -14.82 10.77 -6.00
C PRO A 477 -15.17 9.89 -7.21
N GLU A 478 -14.44 10.00 -8.32
CA GLU A 478 -14.68 9.11 -9.46
C GLU A 478 -14.22 7.68 -9.18
N GLU A 479 -13.12 7.56 -8.45
CA GLU A 479 -12.48 6.28 -8.19
C GLU A 479 -13.30 5.43 -7.22
N ILE A 480 -13.87 6.05 -6.20
CA ILE A 480 -14.75 5.36 -5.25
C ILE A 480 -16.01 4.84 -5.93
N GLU A 481 -16.54 5.51 -6.95
CA GLU A 481 -17.68 5.00 -7.72
C GLU A 481 -17.32 3.83 -8.61
N ARG A 482 -16.11 3.80 -9.17
CA ARG A 482 -15.61 2.61 -9.86
C ARG A 482 -15.45 1.43 -8.89
N LEU A 483 -14.94 1.70 -7.69
CA LEU A 483 -14.81 0.67 -6.65
C LEU A 483 -16.16 0.10 -6.22
N ARG A 484 -17.21 0.93 -6.14
CA ARG A 484 -18.58 0.49 -5.84
C ARG A 484 -19.15 -0.51 -6.83
N ALA A 485 -18.68 -0.49 -8.09
CA ALA A 485 -19.10 -1.47 -9.09
C ALA A 485 -18.54 -2.88 -8.81
N ALA A 486 -17.42 -2.98 -8.10
CA ALA A 486 -16.73 -4.25 -7.83
C ALA A 486 -16.81 -4.71 -6.35
N VAL A 487 -17.04 -3.79 -5.41
CA VAL A 487 -17.15 -4.06 -3.96
C VAL A 487 -18.27 -3.22 -3.36
N SER A 488 -19.08 -3.81 -2.48
CA SER A 488 -20.13 -3.08 -1.78
C SER A 488 -19.53 -2.04 -0.83
N ILE A 489 -19.74 -0.76 -1.14
CA ILE A 489 -19.30 0.40 -0.37
C ILE A 489 -20.53 1.27 -0.10
N THR A 490 -20.80 1.49 1.19
CA THR A 490 -21.91 2.32 1.67
C THR A 490 -21.64 3.80 1.39
N ASP A 491 -22.69 4.63 1.37
CA ASP A 491 -22.50 6.08 1.18
C ASP A 491 -21.67 6.72 2.32
N THR A 492 -21.76 6.19 3.54
CA THR A 492 -20.93 6.63 4.67
C THR A 492 -19.45 6.31 4.44
N GLU A 493 -19.13 5.11 3.98
CA GLU A 493 -17.75 4.71 3.64
C GLU A 493 -17.20 5.54 2.49
N LYS A 494 -18.02 5.81 1.47
CA LYS A 494 -17.66 6.69 0.35
C LYS A 494 -17.26 8.08 0.86
N LEU A 495 -18.10 8.71 1.68
CA LEU A 495 -17.81 10.02 2.26
C LEU A 495 -16.55 9.99 3.11
N LEU A 496 -16.35 8.93 3.90
CA LEU A 496 -15.16 8.77 4.72
C LEU A 496 -13.88 8.67 3.88
N VAL A 497 -13.82 7.75 2.92
CA VAL A 497 -12.62 7.51 2.10
C VAL A 497 -12.27 8.72 1.24
N THR A 498 -13.28 9.39 0.68
CA THR A 498 -13.07 10.63 -0.10
C THR A 498 -12.65 11.81 0.75
N SER A 499 -13.13 11.92 2.01
CA SER A 499 -12.68 12.96 2.93
C SER A 499 -11.19 12.89 3.24
N TRP A 500 -10.61 11.69 3.21
CA TRP A 500 -9.17 11.49 3.43
C TRP A 500 -8.31 11.94 2.24
N ALA A 501 -8.88 11.94 1.04
CA ALA A 501 -8.16 12.32 -0.17
C ALA A 501 -8.07 13.84 -0.38
N ALA A 502 -8.86 14.63 0.36
CA ALA A 502 -8.94 16.07 0.21
C ALA A 502 -7.62 16.75 0.67
N PRO A 503 -6.86 17.39 -0.24
CA PRO A 503 -5.73 18.22 0.18
C PRO A 503 -6.27 19.43 0.94
N ARG A 504 -5.60 19.82 2.03
CA ARG A 504 -5.92 21.09 2.70
C ARG A 504 -5.62 22.25 1.74
N PRO A 505 -6.50 23.27 1.65
CA PRO A 505 -6.16 24.50 0.96
C PRO A 505 -4.89 25.11 1.58
N PRO A 506 -3.94 25.60 0.77
CA PRO A 506 -2.77 26.28 1.31
C PRO A 506 -3.21 27.53 2.07
N THR A 507 -2.86 27.64 3.35
CA THR A 507 -3.04 28.84 4.19
C THR A 507 -1.72 29.55 4.44
N ASP A 508 -1.77 30.87 4.69
CA ASP A 508 -0.57 31.70 4.94
C ASP A 508 0.16 31.33 6.24
N ASP A 509 -0.48 30.56 7.14
CA ASP A 509 0.16 29.97 8.34
C ASP A 509 1.33 29.01 7.99
N HIS A 510 1.46 28.60 6.72
CA HIS A 510 2.53 27.74 6.22
C HIS A 510 3.82 28.50 5.81
N LEU A 511 3.84 29.83 5.91
CA LEU A 511 5.02 30.65 5.59
C LEU A 511 6.04 30.68 6.74
N ASP A 512 5.64 30.30 7.95
CA ASP A 512 6.53 30.27 9.11
C ASP A 512 7.39 29.00 9.11
N ASN A 513 8.69 29.26 9.05
CA ASN A 513 9.83 28.39 8.77
C ASN A 513 10.10 27.32 9.85
N THR A 514 9.09 26.59 10.30
CA THR A 514 9.22 25.54 11.34
C THR A 514 9.79 24.22 10.81
N GLY A 515 10.01 24.10 9.49
CA GLY A 515 10.58 22.89 8.88
C GLY A 515 9.68 21.65 8.95
N VAL A 516 8.48 21.75 9.52
CA VAL A 516 7.52 20.65 9.62
C VAL A 516 6.59 20.67 8.41
N ARG A 517 6.82 19.75 7.49
CA ARG A 517 5.92 19.53 6.34
C ARG A 517 4.65 18.84 6.85
N GLU A 518 3.50 19.52 6.81
CA GLU A 518 2.22 18.89 7.18
C GLU A 518 1.91 17.71 6.23
N THR A 519 1.66 16.54 6.81
CA THR A 519 1.14 15.37 6.08
C THR A 519 -0.33 15.60 5.73
N PRO A 520 -0.80 15.16 4.54
CA PRO A 520 -2.23 15.15 4.24
C PRO A 520 -3.01 14.46 5.37
N PRO A 521 -4.18 14.98 5.78
CA PRO A 521 -4.91 14.48 6.95
C PRO A 521 -5.37 13.01 6.83
N GLY A 522 -5.48 12.52 5.59
CA GLY A 522 -5.79 11.14 5.26
C GLY A 522 -4.60 10.18 5.18
N THR A 523 -3.36 10.66 5.36
CA THR A 523 -2.18 9.78 5.32
C THR A 523 -2.28 8.71 6.39
N GLY A 524 -2.02 7.46 5.98
CA GLY A 524 -2.11 6.31 6.86
C GLY A 524 -3.55 5.87 7.21
N CYS A 525 -4.58 6.51 6.66
CA CYS A 525 -5.97 6.07 6.81
C CYS A 525 -6.34 5.04 5.74
N PHE A 526 -7.00 3.96 6.15
CA PHE A 526 -7.43 2.89 5.27
C PHE A 526 -8.79 2.33 5.71
N LEU A 527 -9.55 1.81 4.76
CA LEU A 527 -10.77 1.04 4.96
C LEU A 527 -10.51 -0.41 4.59
N LEU A 528 -10.64 -1.33 5.55
CA LEU A 528 -10.55 -2.77 5.34
C LEU A 528 -11.94 -3.37 5.10
N LYS A 529 -12.12 -4.04 3.96
CA LYS A 529 -13.35 -4.74 3.56
C LYS A 529 -13.06 -6.21 3.29
N THR A 530 -13.87 -7.10 3.85
CA THR A 530 -13.71 -8.56 3.68
C THR A 530 -14.90 -9.29 3.10
N GLY A 531 -16.02 -8.59 2.90
CA GLY A 531 -17.26 -9.16 2.37
C GLY A 531 -17.68 -8.53 1.05
N GLU A 532 -18.42 -9.32 0.26
CA GLU A 532 -19.22 -8.84 -0.89
C GLU A 532 -20.59 -8.31 -0.43
N ALA A 533 -21.01 -8.64 0.79
CA ALA A 533 -22.22 -8.13 1.41
C ALA A 533 -22.07 -6.64 1.79
N ASP A 534 -23.20 -5.95 1.92
CA ASP A 534 -23.31 -4.55 2.35
C ASP A 534 -23.03 -4.36 3.86
N ALA A 535 -22.00 -5.06 4.35
CA ALA A 535 -21.53 -4.95 5.72
C ALA A 535 -20.52 -3.78 5.83
N PRO A 536 -20.57 -2.99 6.91
CA PRO A 536 -19.60 -1.94 7.12
C PRO A 536 -18.19 -2.53 7.26
N GLY A 537 -17.23 -1.88 6.60
CA GLY A 537 -15.81 -2.17 6.72
C GLY A 537 -15.21 -1.60 7.99
N ILE A 538 -13.94 -1.89 8.17
CA ILE A 538 -13.17 -1.48 9.35
C ILE A 538 -12.25 -0.32 8.93
N PRO A 539 -12.63 0.94 9.22
CA PRO A 539 -11.73 2.06 8.97
C PRO A 539 -10.67 2.11 10.07
N PHE A 540 -9.40 2.24 9.69
CA PHE A 540 -8.28 2.32 10.62
C PHE A 540 -7.26 3.37 10.18
N ARG A 541 -6.51 3.90 11.15
CA ARG A 541 -5.36 4.76 10.94
C ARG A 541 -4.12 4.04 11.44
N MET A 542 -3.15 3.89 10.54
CA MET A 542 -1.83 3.38 10.85
C MET A 542 -1.06 4.41 11.67
N THR A 543 -0.38 3.94 12.72
CA THR A 543 0.54 4.76 13.53
C THR A 543 1.90 4.07 13.66
N PHE A 544 3.00 4.74 13.32
CA PHE A 544 4.36 4.23 13.43
C PHE A 544 4.72 4.10 14.90
N THR A 545 5.26 2.94 15.24
CA THR A 545 5.87 2.67 16.52
C THR A 545 7.17 3.48 16.65
N PRO A 546 7.66 3.71 17.88
CA PRO A 546 8.97 4.33 18.09
C PRO A 546 10.09 3.60 17.34
N THR A 547 10.03 2.27 17.26
CA THR A 547 10.99 1.43 16.54
C THR A 547 10.98 1.67 15.04
N GLU A 548 9.80 1.69 14.41
CA GLU A 548 9.68 1.98 12.97
C GLU A 548 10.19 3.38 12.62
N ARG A 549 9.94 4.37 13.49
CA ARG A 549 10.50 5.72 13.33
C ARG A 549 12.02 5.74 13.43
N ALA A 550 12.58 5.09 14.45
CA ALA A 550 14.03 5.07 14.68
C ALA A 550 14.80 4.37 13.55
N ARG A 551 14.19 3.40 12.88
CA ARG A 551 14.80 2.66 11.76
C ARG A 551 14.71 3.37 10.41
N ASP A 552 13.91 4.44 10.30
CA ASP A 552 13.68 5.23 9.08
C ASP A 552 13.37 4.39 7.82
N ILE A 553 12.80 3.19 8.00
CA ILE A 553 12.46 2.26 6.92
C ILE A 553 11.30 2.77 6.05
N HIS A 554 10.56 3.78 6.52
CA HIS A 554 9.41 4.33 5.80
C HIS A 554 9.72 5.57 4.95
N ASN A 555 10.96 6.06 4.98
CA ASN A 555 11.33 7.33 4.36
C ASN A 555 11.73 7.18 2.89
N THR A 556 10.77 7.43 1.99
CA THR A 556 10.98 7.42 0.54
C THR A 556 11.51 8.74 -0.03
N ASN A 557 11.58 9.81 0.78
CA ASN A 557 11.95 11.16 0.34
C ASN A 557 13.39 11.56 0.69
N ARG A 558 14.30 10.59 0.90
CA ARG A 558 15.71 10.86 1.29
C ARG A 558 16.41 11.85 0.36
N ARG A 559 16.10 11.82 -0.95
CA ARG A 559 16.66 12.75 -1.94
C ARG A 559 16.29 14.21 -1.69
N PHE A 560 15.18 14.50 -1.02
CA PHE A 560 14.73 15.87 -0.73
C PHE A 560 15.19 16.37 0.65
N SER A 561 15.90 15.55 1.42
CA SER A 561 16.38 15.90 2.77
C SER A 561 17.20 17.19 2.82
N HIS A 562 17.99 17.46 1.77
CA HIS A 562 18.79 18.68 1.64
C HIS A 562 17.95 19.95 1.40
N LEU A 563 16.74 19.82 0.87
CA LEU A 563 15.81 20.94 0.65
C LEU A 563 14.92 21.20 1.88
N THR A 564 14.69 20.17 2.71
CA THR A 564 13.77 20.26 3.85
C THR A 564 14.44 20.63 5.17
N GLY A 565 15.77 20.85 5.19
CA GLY A 565 16.54 21.09 6.41
C GLY A 565 16.67 19.82 7.26
N GLY A 566 17.87 19.52 7.74
CA GLY A 566 18.24 18.27 8.40
C GLY A 566 17.67 18.03 9.80
N ASN A 567 16.40 18.35 10.06
CA ASN A 567 15.75 18.00 11.33
C ASN A 567 14.98 16.68 11.17
N ASN A 568 15.62 15.59 11.59
CA ASN A 568 15.08 14.22 11.53
C ASN A 568 14.00 13.92 12.58
N ASP A 569 13.58 14.91 13.38
CA ASP A 569 12.47 14.80 14.34
C ASP A 569 11.16 15.32 13.75
N LEU A 570 10.80 14.84 12.56
CA LEU A 570 9.46 15.07 12.03
C LEU A 570 8.48 14.13 12.74
N PRO A 571 7.33 14.61 13.26
CA PRO A 571 6.22 13.73 13.59
C PRO A 571 5.69 13.14 12.27
N ARG A 572 6.32 12.06 11.82
CA ARG A 572 5.88 11.31 10.64
C ARG A 572 4.86 10.31 11.09
N LEU A 573 3.60 10.64 10.81
CA LEU A 573 2.51 9.71 10.59
C LEU A 573 1.47 10.28 9.64
#